data_AF-A0A1F3IM81-F1
#
_entry.id   AF-A0A1F3IM81-F1
#
_cell.length_a   1.000
_cell.length_b   1.000
_cell.length_c   1.000
_cell.angle_alpha   90.00
_cell.angle_beta   90.00
_cell.angle_gamma   90.00
#
_symmetry.space_group_name_H-M   'P 1'
#
loop_
_entity.id
_entity.type
_entity.pdbx_description
1 polymer ?
#
loop_
_entity_poly.entity_id
_entity_poly.type
_entity_poly.pdbx_seq_one_letter_code
_entity_poly.pdbx_strand_id
1 'polypeptide(L)'
;MKKLLLIISILFIVSSCKDDFSTGIHSTVFLGMGSCMPVFDESDRDYKRFDGRVYLVNKEAADSMGQPGFVLLKLNSTSLEIRNGRLSTELPAGTFVVMTEEYFVNEPANTVTITEGEVSQQDVKIWICTSY
;
A
#
# COMPACT_ATOMS: atom_id res chain seq x y z
N MET A 1 -27.41 18.65 -48.13
CA MET A 1 -26.06 19.27 -48.10
C MET A 1 -25.74 19.68 -46.69
N LYS A 2 -24.59 19.19 -46.16
CA LYS A 2 -23.72 19.81 -45.14
C LYS A 2 -24.34 20.07 -43.75
N LYS A 3 -23.71 19.83 -42.61
CA LYS A 3 -22.42 19.31 -42.11
C LYS A 3 -22.69 19.23 -40.58
N LEU A 4 -22.51 18.09 -39.92
CA LEU A 4 -21.26 17.65 -39.29
C LEU A 4 -20.83 18.52 -38.09
N LEU A 5 -20.44 17.84 -36.99
CA LEU A 5 -19.67 18.27 -35.81
C LEU A 5 -20.55 18.74 -34.63
N LEU A 6 -20.38 18.35 -33.37
CA LEU A 6 -19.39 17.57 -32.60
C LEU A 6 -20.01 17.49 -31.18
N ILE A 7 -20.10 16.39 -30.43
CA ILE A 7 -19.10 15.85 -29.49
C ILE A 7 -19.88 14.72 -28.78
N ILE A 8 -19.71 13.47 -29.20
CA ILE A 8 -18.86 12.53 -28.47
C ILE A 8 -19.28 12.50 -26.99
N SER A 9 -20.39 11.81 -26.73
CA SER A 9 -20.62 11.16 -25.44
C SER A 9 -19.51 10.12 -25.27
N ILE A 10 -18.36 10.54 -24.73
CA ILE A 10 -17.37 9.63 -24.16
C ILE A 10 -18.14 8.88 -23.07
N LEU A 11 -18.64 7.71 -23.44
CA LEU A 11 -18.73 6.58 -22.54
C LEU A 11 -17.34 6.49 -21.89
N PHE A 12 -17.20 7.06 -20.71
CA PHE A 12 -16.14 6.65 -19.79
C PHE A 12 -16.48 5.20 -19.47
N ILE A 13 -15.96 4.31 -20.32
CA ILE A 13 -15.75 2.91 -19.98
C ILE A 13 -14.71 3.01 -18.87
N VAL A 14 -15.20 3.16 -17.63
CA VAL A 14 -14.39 2.95 -16.45
C VAL A 14 -14.06 1.47 -16.54
N SER A 15 -12.92 1.17 -17.18
CA SER A 15 -12.28 -0.14 -17.13
C SER A 15 -11.92 -0.36 -15.67
N SER A 16 -12.91 -0.77 -14.88
CA SER A 16 -12.66 -1.45 -13.63
C SER A 16 -12.03 -2.77 -14.06
N CYS A 17 -10.71 -2.75 -14.28
CA CYS A 17 -9.90 -3.96 -14.17
C CYS A 17 -10.22 -4.49 -12.78
N LYS A 18 -11.16 -5.44 -12.74
CA LYS A 18 -11.43 -6.18 -11.53
C LYS A 18 -10.27 -7.14 -11.47
N ASP A 19 -9.42 -6.95 -10.47
CA ASP A 19 -8.32 -7.86 -10.24
C ASP A 19 -8.96 -9.17 -9.78
N ASP A 20 -8.99 -10.16 -10.68
CA ASP A 20 -9.65 -11.44 -10.47
C ASP A 20 -8.66 -12.39 -9.80
N PHE A 21 -8.49 -12.26 -8.49
CA PHE A 21 -7.76 -13.20 -7.65
C PHE A 21 -8.57 -13.57 -6.40
N SER A 22 -8.40 -14.79 -5.91
CA SER A 22 -9.09 -15.28 -4.71
C SER A 22 -8.28 -15.09 -3.43
N THR A 23 -6.96 -14.96 -3.53
CA THR A 23 -6.05 -14.81 -2.39
C THR A 23 -5.17 -13.58 -2.61
N GLY A 24 -5.21 -12.60 -1.71
CA GLY A 24 -4.40 -11.38 -1.86
C GLY A 24 -4.92 -10.18 -1.09
N ILE A 25 -4.68 -8.98 -1.61
CA ILE A 25 -4.96 -7.73 -0.90
C ILE A 25 -5.61 -6.67 -1.80
N HIS A 26 -6.66 -6.04 -1.30
CA HIS A 26 -7.22 -4.77 -1.78
C HIS A 26 -7.23 -3.77 -0.63
N SER A 27 -6.38 -2.75 -0.69
CA SER A 27 -6.22 -1.80 0.41
C SER A 27 -6.07 -0.37 -0.10
N THR A 28 -6.37 0.58 0.79
CA THR A 28 -5.88 1.94 0.65
C THR A 28 -4.65 2.14 1.53
N VAL A 29 -3.54 2.52 0.92
CA VAL A 29 -2.29 2.88 1.61
C VAL A 29 -2.29 4.37 1.89
N PHE A 30 -2.06 4.69 3.14
CA PHE A 30 -1.92 6.04 3.65
C PHE A 30 -0.51 6.27 4.20
N LEU A 31 0.03 7.45 3.95
CA LEU A 31 1.30 7.91 4.47
C LEU A 31 1.10 9.20 5.27
N GLY A 32 1.69 9.26 6.46
CA GLY A 32 1.83 10.46 7.27
C GLY A 32 3.25 10.57 7.81
N MET A 33 3.65 11.77 8.19
CA MET A 33 4.97 12.05 8.74
C MET A 33 4.84 13.08 9.86
N GLY A 34 5.54 12.88 10.98
CA GLY A 34 5.50 13.83 12.09
C GLY A 34 6.27 13.37 13.32
N SER A 35 6.13 14.11 14.41
CA SER A 35 6.76 13.74 15.68
C SER A 35 6.17 12.46 16.25
N CYS A 36 7.03 11.62 16.82
CA CYS A 36 6.60 10.47 17.63
C CYS A 36 6.71 10.75 19.13
N MET A 37 7.10 11.97 19.52
CA MET A 37 7.04 12.47 20.90
C MET A 37 6.32 13.84 21.02
N PRO A 38 5.37 13.99 21.97
CA PRO A 38 4.81 12.92 22.80
C PRO A 38 4.10 11.85 21.94
N VAL A 39 3.85 10.67 22.50
CA VAL A 39 3.11 9.64 21.79
C VAL A 39 1.68 10.13 21.58
N PHE A 40 1.33 10.38 20.32
CA PHE A 40 -0.04 10.72 19.91
C PHE A 40 -0.79 9.47 19.47
N ASP A 41 -2.11 9.46 19.73
CA ASP A 41 -3.01 8.44 19.21
C ASP A 41 -3.00 8.43 17.68
N GLU A 42 -3.21 7.27 17.07
CA GLU A 42 -3.23 7.13 15.61
C GLU A 42 -4.32 8.00 14.95
N SER A 43 -5.42 8.25 15.66
CA SER A 43 -6.52 9.12 15.19
C SER A 43 -6.12 10.58 15.02
N ASP A 44 -5.08 11.01 15.73
CA ASP A 44 -4.63 12.41 15.74
C ASP A 44 -3.55 12.66 14.69
N ARG A 45 -3.16 11.63 13.94
CA ARG A 45 -2.14 11.68 12.90
C ARG A 45 -2.76 12.07 11.57
N ASP A 46 -2.12 13.00 10.88
CA ASP A 46 -2.51 13.44 9.55
C ASP A 46 -1.99 12.49 8.47
N TYR A 47 -2.91 11.75 7.86
CA TYR A 47 -2.62 10.81 6.80
C TYR A 47 -3.12 11.30 5.43
N LYS A 48 -2.35 11.01 4.39
CA LYS A 48 -2.75 11.21 2.99
C LYS A 48 -2.62 9.92 2.21
N ARG A 49 -3.44 9.76 1.18
CA ARG A 49 -3.33 8.62 0.26
C ARG A 49 -1.97 8.66 -0.42
N PHE A 50 -1.30 7.51 -0.46
CA PHE A 50 0.06 7.40 -0.97
C PHE A 50 0.09 7.26 -2.50
N ASP A 51 1.04 7.94 -3.13
CA ASP A 51 1.39 7.79 -4.55
C ASP A 51 2.87 7.40 -4.61
N GLY A 52 3.18 6.25 -5.22
CA GLY A 52 4.55 5.78 -5.36
C GLY A 52 4.68 4.25 -5.28
N ARG A 53 5.92 3.78 -5.16
CA ARG A 53 6.24 2.36 -5.03
C ARG A 53 6.07 1.87 -3.59
N VAL A 54 5.40 0.73 -3.45
CA VAL A 54 5.32 -0.03 -2.19
C VAL A 54 5.92 -1.41 -2.37
N TYR A 55 6.39 -1.97 -1.25
CA TYR A 55 6.97 -3.30 -1.13
C TYR A 55 6.19 -4.07 -0.07
N LEU A 56 5.73 -5.27 -0.42
CA LEU A 56 5.06 -6.20 0.49
C LEU A 56 6.10 -7.17 1.03
N VAL A 57 6.74 -6.78 2.13
CA VAL A 57 7.87 -7.49 2.73
C VAL A 57 7.35 -8.55 3.68
N ASN A 58 7.85 -9.79 3.62
CA ASN A 58 7.50 -10.82 4.60
C ASN A 58 7.84 -10.35 6.04
N LYS A 59 6.88 -10.46 6.96
CA LYS A 59 7.00 -9.92 8.33
C LYS A 59 8.15 -10.55 9.11
N GLU A 60 8.32 -11.86 9.03
CA GLU A 60 9.41 -12.55 9.73
C GLU A 60 10.79 -12.11 9.23
N ALA A 61 10.92 -11.91 7.92
CA ALA A 61 12.13 -11.38 7.34
C ALA A 61 12.40 -9.93 7.79
N ALA A 62 11.37 -9.08 7.83
CA ALA A 62 11.48 -7.71 8.33
C ALA A 62 11.90 -7.65 9.81
N ASP A 63 11.33 -8.52 10.64
CA ASP A 63 11.65 -8.63 12.08
C ASP A 63 13.07 -9.11 12.32
N SER A 64 13.53 -10.07 11.51
CA SER A 64 14.87 -10.66 11.63
C SER A 64 15.98 -9.72 11.15
N MET A 65 15.78 -9.07 9.98
CA MET A 65 16.82 -8.28 9.33
C MET A 65 16.84 -6.81 9.78
N GLY A 66 15.69 -6.27 10.18
CA GLY A 66 15.54 -4.87 10.56
C GLY A 66 15.90 -3.87 9.45
N GLN A 67 16.04 -2.60 9.84
CA GLN A 67 16.39 -1.50 8.94
C GLN A 67 17.69 -1.72 8.14
N PRO A 68 18.79 -2.27 8.70
CA PRO A 68 20.01 -2.52 7.92
C PRO A 68 19.81 -3.44 6.72
N GLY A 69 18.83 -4.35 6.79
CA GLY A 69 18.51 -5.29 5.73
C GLY A 69 17.55 -4.75 4.66
N PHE A 70 17.08 -3.50 4.78
CA PHE A 70 15.94 -3.01 4.00
C PHE A 70 16.13 -3.10 2.48
N VAL A 71 17.35 -2.84 1.99
CA VAL A 71 17.65 -2.98 0.55
C VAL A 71 17.43 -4.42 0.07
N LEU A 72 17.89 -5.41 0.83
CA LEU A 72 17.72 -6.83 0.48
C LEU A 72 16.26 -7.28 0.62
N LEU A 73 15.56 -6.79 1.65
CA LEU A 73 14.14 -7.05 1.84
C LEU A 73 13.32 -6.58 0.63
N LYS A 74 13.60 -5.37 0.13
CA LYS A 74 12.95 -4.83 -1.08
C LYS A 74 13.18 -5.71 -2.30
N LEU A 75 14.41 -6.16 -2.54
CA LEU A 75 14.77 -7.01 -3.69
C LEU A 75 14.05 -8.36 -3.69
N ASN A 76 13.70 -8.88 -2.52
CA ASN A 76 13.05 -10.19 -2.35
C ASN A 76 11.55 -10.10 -2.10
N SER A 77 10.95 -8.92 -2.31
CA SER A 77 9.52 -8.68 -2.03
C SER A 77 8.73 -8.41 -3.30
N THR A 78 7.43 -8.66 -3.24
CA THR A 78 6.49 -8.16 -4.25
C THR A 78 6.47 -6.63 -4.18
N SER A 79 6.62 -5.96 -5.32
CA SER A 79 6.57 -4.50 -5.39
C SER A 79 5.62 -4.02 -6.47
N LEU A 80 4.91 -2.94 -6.19
CA LEU A 80 3.95 -2.32 -7.10
C LEU A 80 4.06 -0.80 -7.04
N GLU A 81 3.85 -0.17 -8.19
CA GLU A 81 3.61 1.27 -8.26
C GLU A 81 2.11 1.51 -8.01
N ILE A 82 1.76 2.25 -6.96
CA ILE A 82 0.37 2.54 -6.61
C ILE A 82 0.04 4.01 -6.81
N ARG A 83 -1.24 4.28 -7.06
CA ARG A 83 -1.77 5.64 -7.21
C ARG A 83 -3.05 5.81 -6.40
N ASN A 84 -3.23 6.99 -5.82
CA ASN A 84 -4.34 7.37 -4.96
C ASN A 84 -4.53 6.36 -3.81
N GLY A 85 -3.42 5.85 -3.26
CA GLY A 85 -3.37 4.84 -2.21
C GLY A 85 -3.82 3.44 -2.64
N ARG A 86 -4.29 3.23 -3.87
CA ARG A 86 -4.89 1.94 -4.26
C ARG A 86 -3.83 0.86 -4.42
N LEU A 87 -3.77 -0.06 -3.47
CA LEU A 87 -2.99 -1.29 -3.53
C LEU A 87 -3.92 -2.45 -3.85
N SER A 88 -3.65 -3.15 -4.94
CA SER A 88 -4.40 -4.33 -5.35
C SER A 88 -3.44 -5.34 -5.97
N THR A 89 -3.27 -6.51 -5.34
CA THR A 89 -2.39 -7.54 -5.86
C THR A 89 -2.71 -8.91 -5.29
N GLU A 90 -2.53 -9.94 -6.11
CA GLU A 90 -2.50 -11.33 -5.66
C GLU A 90 -1.27 -11.53 -4.76
N LEU A 91 -1.49 -12.18 -3.62
CA LEU A 91 -0.43 -12.43 -2.65
C LEU A 91 -0.71 -13.77 -1.97
N PRO A 92 0.29 -14.65 -1.78
CA PRO A 92 0.07 -15.91 -1.09
C PRO A 92 -0.29 -15.68 0.39
N ALA A 93 -0.89 -16.69 1.01
CA ALA A 93 -1.14 -16.68 2.45
C ALA A 93 0.16 -16.41 3.23
N GLY A 94 0.08 -15.53 4.23
CA GLY A 94 1.23 -15.06 4.99
C GLY A 94 1.01 -13.70 5.64
N THR A 95 2.00 -13.22 6.39
CA THR A 95 1.96 -11.89 6.99
C THR A 95 3.04 -11.00 6.38
N PHE A 96 2.63 -9.81 5.96
CA PHE A 96 3.46 -8.89 5.21
C PHE A 96 3.41 -7.50 5.83
N VAL A 97 4.51 -6.77 5.75
CA VAL A 97 4.59 -5.36 6.06
C VAL A 97 4.64 -4.59 4.76
N VAL A 98 3.76 -3.60 4.63
CA VAL A 98 3.75 -2.71 3.47
C VAL A 98 4.67 -1.52 3.78
N MET A 99 5.76 -1.43 3.04
CA MET A 99 6.77 -0.36 3.19
C MET A 99 6.84 0.46 1.90
N THR A 100 7.13 1.75 2.03
CA THR A 100 7.44 2.60 0.86
C THR A 100 8.87 2.36 0.38
N GLU A 101 9.27 2.95 -0.73
CA GLU A 101 10.63 2.80 -1.23
C GLU A 101 11.71 3.36 -0.31
N GLU A 102 11.40 4.42 0.43
CA GLU A 102 12.37 5.21 1.18
C GLU A 102 12.49 4.79 2.65
N TYR A 103 11.40 4.34 3.27
CA TYR A 103 11.33 4.19 4.72
C TYR A 103 11.11 2.75 5.16
N PHE A 104 11.99 2.28 6.05
CA PHE A 104 11.75 1.07 6.81
C PHE A 104 10.84 1.40 8.00
N VAL A 105 9.59 0.95 7.92
CA VAL A 105 8.59 1.08 9.00
C VAL A 105 7.98 -0.29 9.23
N ASN A 106 8.17 -0.85 10.40
CA ASN A 106 7.72 -2.20 10.76
C ASN A 106 6.77 -2.11 11.96
N GLU A 107 5.54 -1.70 11.69
CA GLU A 107 4.53 -1.41 12.70
C GLU A 107 3.27 -2.25 12.46
N PRO A 108 2.43 -2.46 13.48
CA PRO A 108 1.16 -3.17 13.30
C PRO A 108 0.23 -2.51 12.27
N ALA A 109 0.20 -1.17 12.22
CA ALA A 109 -0.70 -0.41 11.35
C ALA A 109 -0.39 -0.53 9.85
N ASN A 110 0.82 -0.95 9.48
CA ASN A 110 1.21 -1.27 8.11
C ASN A 110 1.48 -2.76 7.90
N THR A 111 1.07 -3.62 8.83
CA THR A 111 1.14 -5.07 8.71
C THR A 111 -0.23 -5.62 8.28
N VAL A 112 -0.21 -6.54 7.31
CA VAL A 112 -1.39 -7.22 6.77
C VAL A 112 -1.17 -8.73 6.81
N THR A 113 -2.19 -9.48 7.21
CA THR A 113 -2.22 -10.94 7.13
C THR A 113 -3.16 -11.36 6.00
N ILE A 114 -2.66 -12.21 5.12
CA ILE A 114 -3.41 -12.81 4.01
C ILE A 114 -3.73 -14.26 4.39
N THR A 115 -4.99 -14.62 4.29
CA THR A 115 -5.49 -15.98 4.51
C THR A 115 -5.80 -16.61 3.17
N GLU A 116 -5.49 -17.91 3.02
CA GLU A 116 -5.72 -18.64 1.78
C GLU A 116 -7.20 -18.58 1.37
N GLY A 117 -7.48 -18.22 0.11
CA GLY A 117 -8.84 -18.08 -0.40
C GLY A 117 -9.54 -16.78 0.01
N GLU A 118 -8.84 -15.83 0.63
CA GLU A 118 -9.38 -14.54 1.02
C GLU A 118 -8.61 -13.35 0.43
N VAL A 119 -9.36 -12.29 0.06
CA VAL A 119 -8.79 -10.99 -0.32
C VAL A 119 -8.95 -10.02 0.85
N SER A 120 -7.85 -9.72 1.52
CA SER A 120 -7.83 -8.76 2.63
C SER A 120 -8.29 -7.38 2.15
N GLN A 121 -9.15 -6.73 2.94
CA GLN A 121 -9.66 -5.37 2.71
C GLN A 121 -9.10 -4.35 3.71
N GLN A 122 -8.05 -4.72 4.45
CA GLN A 122 -7.50 -3.90 5.53
C GLN A 122 -6.76 -2.69 4.96
N ASP A 123 -7.12 -1.48 5.36
CA ASP A 123 -6.33 -0.29 5.02
C ASP A 123 -4.97 -0.28 5.73
N VAL A 124 -3.97 0.27 5.05
CA VAL A 124 -2.58 0.29 5.49
C VAL A 124 -2.20 1.72 5.84
N LYS A 125 -1.66 1.93 7.04
CA LYS A 125 -1.21 3.25 7.49
C LYS A 125 0.26 3.24 7.86
N ILE A 126 1.05 4.05 7.17
CA ILE A 126 2.49 4.19 7.38
C ILE A 126 2.73 5.56 8.01
N TRP A 127 3.32 5.60 9.21
CA TRP A 127 3.70 6.83 9.89
C TRP A 127 5.22 6.92 10.00
N ILE A 128 5.81 7.98 9.45
CA ILE A 128 7.25 8.23 9.56
C ILE A 128 7.51 9.16 10.73
N CYS A 129 8.26 8.68 11.72
CA CYS A 129 8.78 9.52 12.79
C CYS A 129 9.86 10.46 12.25
N THR A 130 9.64 11.76 12.33
CA THR A 130 10.64 12.78 11.97
C THR A 130 11.42 13.30 13.19
N SER A 131 10.95 12.99 14.39
CA SER A 131 11.60 13.29 15.67
C SER A 131 11.18 12.28 16.73
N TYR A 132 12.10 12.02 17.65
CA TYR A 132 11.95 11.19 18.84
C TYR A 132 12.31 12.03 20.07
#